data_AF-A0A925VQH8-F1
#
_entry.id   AF-A0A925VQH8-F1
#
_cell.length_a   1.000
_cell.length_b   1.000
_cell.length_c   1.000
_cell.angle_alpha   90.00
_cell.angle_beta   90.00
_cell.angle_gamma   90.00
#
_symmetry.space_group_name_H-M   'P 1'
#
loop_
_entity.id
_entity.type
_entity.pdbx_description
1 polymer ?
#
loop_
_entity_poly.entity_id
_entity_poly.type
_entity_poly.pdbx_seq_one_letter_code
_entity_poly.pdbx_strand_id
1 'polypeptide(L)'
;RSISAAVRATKKYRYRIYDINDIYNTNNTAKNRLQYVCLRKFEDPTRTTRDEEQSARDAYVIRLADVYLMAAEANFKLGNTAQAVTQINTVRRRAAIPGQETQMEITAADLSLDFILDERARELAGEQLRWFDLKRTGRLVDRVRRFNPEAGAAAGIKDFHLVRPIPQRQLDAITNKDEFPQNQGYR
;
A
#
# COMPACT_ATOMS: atom_id res chain seq x y z
N ARG A 1 4.62 9.43 14.61
CA ARG A 1 5.07 10.14 15.84
C ARG A 1 6.57 10.33 15.71
N SER A 2 7.07 11.57 15.77
CA SER A 2 8.50 11.83 15.75
C SER A 2 9.18 11.30 17.02
N ILE A 3 10.38 10.77 16.89
CA ILE A 3 11.17 10.24 18.02
C ILE A 3 11.66 11.43 18.86
N SER A 4 11.40 11.38 20.18
CA SER A 4 11.79 12.46 21.09
C SER A 4 13.31 12.61 21.20
N ALA A 5 13.77 13.81 21.51
CA ALA A 5 15.19 14.11 21.73
C ALA A 5 15.78 13.23 22.86
N ALA A 6 14.99 12.93 23.89
CA ALA A 6 15.39 12.05 24.98
C ALA A 6 15.69 10.61 24.49
N VAL A 7 14.87 10.06 23.60
CA VAL A 7 15.10 8.72 23.02
C VAL A 7 16.33 8.72 22.11
N ARG A 8 16.61 9.82 21.40
CA ARG A 8 17.84 9.95 20.61
C ARG A 8 19.10 10.01 21.49
N ALA A 9 19.02 10.70 22.62
CA ALA A 9 20.16 10.84 23.53
C ALA A 9 20.55 9.52 24.21
N THR A 10 19.58 8.65 24.52
CA THR A 10 19.85 7.37 25.23
C THR A 10 20.58 6.33 24.38
N LYS A 11 20.51 6.41 23.05
CA LYS A 11 21.07 5.41 22.12
C LYS A 11 22.36 5.87 21.42
N LYS A 12 22.89 7.04 21.80
CA LYS A 12 23.98 7.79 21.14
C LYS A 12 25.23 6.98 20.76
N TYR A 13 25.58 5.94 21.53
CA TYR A 13 26.87 5.24 21.37
C TYR A 13 26.79 3.85 20.70
N ARG A 14 25.59 3.30 20.46
CA ARG A 14 25.44 1.97 19.80
C ARG A 14 24.60 1.98 18.53
N TYR A 15 23.67 2.93 18.38
CA TYR A 15 22.76 2.97 17.24
C TYR A 15 22.56 4.40 16.77
N ARG A 16 22.55 4.61 15.45
CA ARG A 16 22.11 5.87 14.84
C ARG A 16 20.63 5.77 14.52
N ILE A 17 19.83 6.65 15.11
CA ILE A 17 18.38 6.68 14.90
C ILE A 17 18.07 7.65 13.77
N TYR A 18 17.34 7.16 12.76
CA TYR A 18 16.76 7.96 11.69
C TYR A 18 15.25 7.97 11.86
N ASP A 19 14.65 9.16 11.81
CA ASP A 19 13.21 9.39 11.78
C ASP A 19 12.80 9.88 10.39
N ILE A 20 11.50 9.93 10.11
CA ILE A 20 10.96 10.38 8.82
C ILE A 20 11.49 11.76 8.43
N ASN A 21 11.66 12.66 9.41
CA ASN A 21 12.19 14.02 9.19
C ASN A 21 13.71 14.06 8.92
N ASP A 22 14.45 12.99 9.23
CA ASP A 22 15.86 12.88 8.85
C ASP A 22 16.02 12.42 7.39
N ILE A 23 14.99 11.75 6.85
CA ILE A 23 14.97 11.19 5.50
C ILE A 23 14.26 12.12 4.51
N TYR A 24 13.19 12.79 4.94
CA TYR A 24 12.33 13.63 4.10
C TYR A 24 12.25 15.06 4.63
N ASN A 25 12.20 16.01 3.69
CA ASN A 25 11.85 17.39 3.96
C ASN A 25 10.36 17.53 4.28
N THR A 26 9.96 18.68 4.83
CA THR A 26 8.54 18.99 5.14
C THR A 26 7.62 18.95 3.92
N ASN A 27 8.17 19.09 2.70
CA ASN A 27 7.45 18.94 1.44
C ASN A 27 7.50 17.51 0.87
N ASN A 28 7.88 16.51 1.67
CA ASN A 28 8.02 15.09 1.29
C ASN A 28 9.07 14.78 0.21
N THR A 29 9.96 15.72 -0.11
CA THR A 29 11.13 15.42 -0.96
C THR A 29 12.22 14.73 -0.13
N ALA A 30 12.93 13.76 -0.72
CA ALA A 30 13.97 13.02 -0.01
C ALA A 30 15.21 13.89 0.22
N LYS A 31 15.58 14.08 1.50
CA LYS A 31 16.83 14.71 1.95
C LYS A 31 17.98 13.71 1.96
N ASN A 32 17.68 12.45 2.28
CA ASN A 32 18.65 11.38 2.36
C ASN A 32 18.10 10.14 1.62
N ARG A 33 18.85 9.66 0.62
CA ARG A 33 18.48 8.50 -0.20
C ARG A 33 19.30 7.25 0.12
N LEU A 34 20.24 7.35 1.07
CA LEU A 34 21.10 6.25 1.50
C LEU A 34 20.46 5.37 2.58
N GLN A 35 19.59 5.95 3.40
CA GLN A 35 18.82 5.22 4.39
C GLN A 35 17.33 5.32 4.09
N TYR A 36 16.71 4.19 3.78
CA TYR A 36 15.28 4.08 3.55
C TYR A 36 14.71 2.95 4.41
N VAL A 37 13.43 3.09 4.79
CA VAL A 37 12.73 2.05 5.54
C VAL A 37 12.46 0.88 4.59
N CYS A 38 12.99 -0.30 4.90
CA CYS A 38 12.66 -1.52 4.18
C CYS A 38 11.40 -2.17 4.76
N LEU A 39 10.61 -2.78 3.89
CA LEU A 39 9.45 -3.56 4.32
C LEU A 39 9.93 -4.90 4.87
N ARG A 40 9.80 -5.13 6.18
CA ARG A 40 10.15 -6.40 6.84
C ARG A 40 9.01 -7.41 6.94
N LYS A 41 7.85 -7.10 6.37
CA LYS A 41 6.61 -7.90 6.49
C LYS A 41 6.77 -9.35 6.05
N PHE A 42 7.59 -9.57 5.03
CA PHE A 42 7.83 -10.88 4.42
C PHE A 42 9.15 -11.52 4.85
N GLU A 43 9.87 -10.94 5.83
CA GLU A 43 11.06 -11.60 6.37
C GLU A 43 10.67 -12.97 6.95
N ASP A 44 11.44 -14.00 6.57
CA ASP A 44 11.25 -15.36 7.04
C ASP A 44 11.91 -15.50 8.42
N PRO A 45 11.15 -15.79 9.50
CA PRO A 45 11.72 -15.97 10.82
C PRO A 45 12.45 -17.31 10.98
N THR A 46 12.29 -18.24 10.04
CA THR A 46 12.88 -19.59 10.10
C THR A 46 14.25 -19.69 9.42
N ARG A 47 14.71 -18.61 8.76
CA ARG A 47 16.04 -18.57 8.14
C ARG A 47 17.16 -18.79 9.17
N THR A 48 18.16 -19.59 8.80
CA THR A 48 19.29 -19.93 9.67
C THR A 48 20.22 -18.73 9.89
N THR A 49 20.41 -17.89 8.87
CA THR A 49 21.23 -16.69 8.94
C THR A 49 20.47 -15.50 8.35
N ARG A 50 20.88 -14.28 8.72
CA ARG A 50 20.29 -13.05 8.18
C ARG A 50 20.50 -12.93 6.66
N ASP A 51 21.62 -13.47 6.16
CA ASP A 51 22.04 -13.29 4.78
C ASP A 51 21.55 -14.44 3.88
N GLU A 52 20.73 -15.34 4.41
CA GLU A 52 20.03 -16.39 3.64
C GLU A 52 19.02 -15.74 2.69
N GLU A 53 19.20 -15.98 1.39
CA GLU A 53 18.34 -15.44 0.33
C GLU A 53 17.08 -16.29 0.11
N GLN A 54 17.15 -17.58 0.43
CA GLN A 54 16.03 -18.51 0.27
C GLN A 54 15.03 -18.34 1.41
N SER A 55 13.75 -18.43 1.06
CA SER A 55 12.65 -18.49 2.04
C SER A 55 11.71 -19.62 1.67
N ALA A 56 11.26 -20.35 2.69
CA ALA A 56 10.26 -21.40 2.55
C ALA A 56 8.84 -20.90 2.88
N ARG A 57 8.68 -19.59 3.09
CA ARG A 57 7.41 -18.99 3.47
C ARG A 57 6.46 -18.91 2.29
N ASP A 58 5.22 -19.32 2.50
CA ASP A 58 4.17 -19.23 1.48
C ASP A 58 3.90 -17.78 1.06
N ALA A 59 3.63 -17.61 -0.24
CA ALA A 59 3.14 -16.37 -0.80
C ALA A 59 1.61 -16.31 -0.68
N TYR A 60 1.08 -15.21 -0.16
CA TYR A 60 -0.37 -15.02 -0.07
C TYR A 60 -0.94 -14.68 -1.45
N VAL A 61 -1.87 -15.51 -1.94
CA VAL A 61 -2.74 -15.16 -3.07
C VAL A 61 -4.03 -14.54 -2.55
N ILE A 62 -4.66 -15.19 -1.55
CA ILE A 62 -5.85 -14.71 -0.84
C ILE A 62 -5.67 -15.06 0.64
N ARG A 63 -6.12 -14.17 1.53
CA ARG A 63 -6.16 -14.43 2.97
C ARG A 63 -7.34 -13.74 3.64
N LEU A 64 -7.73 -14.23 4.81
CA LEU A 64 -8.98 -13.84 5.46
C LEU A 64 -9.13 -12.34 5.72
N ALA A 65 -8.05 -11.62 6.06
CA ALA A 65 -8.15 -10.17 6.28
C ALA A 65 -8.53 -9.41 5.00
N ASP A 66 -8.06 -9.86 3.83
CA ASP A 66 -8.47 -9.28 2.55
C ASP A 66 -9.97 -9.50 2.32
N VAL A 67 -10.46 -10.71 2.62
CA VAL A 67 -11.89 -11.05 2.52
C VAL A 67 -12.75 -10.16 3.43
N TYR A 68 -12.34 -9.94 4.69
CA TYR A 68 -13.03 -9.01 5.58
C TYR A 68 -13.10 -7.59 5.01
N LEU A 69 -11.99 -7.07 4.48
CA LEU A 69 -11.94 -5.72 3.93
C LEU A 69 -12.69 -5.59 2.60
N MET A 70 -12.71 -6.64 1.76
CA MET A 70 -13.55 -6.69 0.56
C MET A 70 -15.03 -6.71 0.93
N ALA A 71 -15.42 -7.54 1.91
CA ALA A 71 -16.79 -7.59 2.40
C ALA A 71 -17.22 -6.27 3.03
N ALA A 72 -16.32 -5.58 3.75
CA ALA A 72 -16.58 -4.26 4.31
C ALA A 72 -16.83 -3.21 3.22
N GLU A 73 -16.04 -3.23 2.14
CA GLU A 73 -16.26 -2.34 1.01
C GLU A 73 -17.60 -2.62 0.32
N ALA A 74 -17.95 -3.89 0.11
CA ALA A 74 -19.23 -4.27 -0.47
C ALA A 74 -20.40 -3.81 0.40
N ASN A 75 -20.36 -4.07 1.71
CA ASN A 75 -21.38 -3.60 2.65
C ASN A 75 -21.51 -2.09 2.69
N PHE A 76 -20.38 -1.35 2.66
CA PHE A 76 -20.39 0.10 2.58
C PHE A 76 -21.13 0.60 1.33
N LYS A 77 -20.88 -0.02 0.16
CA LYS A 77 -21.56 0.33 -1.10
C LYS A 77 -23.05 -0.01 -1.11
N LEU A 78 -23.46 -1.03 -0.36
CA LEU A 78 -24.86 -1.41 -0.18
C LEU A 78 -25.58 -0.57 0.88
N GLY A 79 -24.89 0.34 1.58
CA GLY A 79 -25.45 1.12 2.68
C GLY A 79 -25.49 0.39 4.03
N ASN A 80 -24.96 -0.83 4.12
CA ASN A 80 -24.88 -1.65 5.32
C ASN A 80 -23.70 -1.23 6.22
N THR A 81 -23.69 0.03 6.67
CA THR A 81 -22.55 0.65 7.36
C THR A 81 -22.17 -0.06 8.66
N ALA A 82 -23.14 -0.52 9.45
CA ALA A 82 -22.88 -1.24 10.70
C ALA A 82 -22.09 -2.55 10.48
N GLN A 83 -22.41 -3.28 9.41
CA GLN A 83 -21.68 -4.50 9.04
C GLN A 83 -20.28 -4.18 8.52
N ALA A 84 -20.13 -3.14 7.71
CA ALA A 84 -18.82 -2.70 7.23
C ALA A 84 -17.88 -2.31 8.38
N VAL A 85 -18.37 -1.54 9.37
CA VAL A 85 -17.62 -1.17 10.58
C VAL A 85 -17.20 -2.42 11.36
N THR A 86 -18.12 -3.38 11.54
CA THR A 86 -17.83 -4.62 12.26
C THR A 86 -16.69 -5.39 11.59
N GLN A 87 -16.73 -5.54 10.27
CA GLN A 87 -15.71 -6.25 9.49
C GLN A 87 -14.35 -5.56 9.52
N ILE A 88 -14.31 -4.22 9.43
CA ILE A 88 -13.07 -3.44 9.56
C ILE A 88 -12.49 -3.57 10.97
N ASN A 89 -13.33 -3.44 12.00
CA ASN A 89 -12.88 -3.54 13.38
C ASN A 89 -12.35 -4.94 13.72
N THR A 90 -12.87 -6.02 13.10
CA THR A 90 -12.28 -7.36 13.23
C THR A 90 -10.80 -7.38 12.82
N VAL A 91 -10.46 -6.77 11.67
CA VAL A 91 -9.08 -6.70 11.20
C VAL A 91 -8.23 -5.80 12.10
N ARG A 92 -8.78 -4.64 12.50
CA ARG A 92 -8.07 -3.64 13.31
C ARG A 92 -7.78 -4.12 14.73
N ARG A 93 -8.71 -4.80 15.39
CA ARG A 93 -8.50 -5.43 16.71
C ARG A 93 -7.39 -6.47 16.66
N ARG A 94 -7.34 -7.30 15.61
CA ARG A 94 -6.27 -8.30 15.44
C ARG A 94 -4.90 -7.63 15.29
N ALA A 95 -4.82 -6.50 14.60
CA ALA A 95 -3.59 -5.75 14.42
C ALA A 95 -3.22 -4.85 15.61
N ALA A 96 -4.11 -4.72 16.61
CA ALA A 96 -3.89 -3.84 17.73
C ALA A 96 -2.81 -4.37 18.68
N ILE A 97 -2.18 -3.44 19.39
CA ILE A 97 -1.35 -3.78 20.54
C ILE A 97 -2.28 -4.37 21.60
N PRO A 98 -1.94 -5.52 22.21
CA PRO A 98 -2.78 -6.12 23.25
C PRO A 98 -3.16 -5.11 24.34
N GLY A 99 -4.46 -5.00 24.64
CA GLY A 99 -5.02 -4.05 25.60
C GLY A 99 -5.27 -2.63 25.05
N GLN A 100 -5.04 -2.40 23.75
CA GLN A 100 -5.28 -1.12 23.06
C GLN A 100 -6.28 -1.28 21.90
N GLU A 101 -7.06 -2.36 21.88
CA GLU A 101 -7.97 -2.73 20.79
C GLU A 101 -9.02 -1.64 20.54
N THR A 102 -9.61 -1.10 21.61
CA THR A 102 -10.65 -0.05 21.53
C THR A 102 -10.13 1.25 20.92
N GLN A 103 -8.86 1.59 21.12
CA GLN A 103 -8.24 2.78 20.52
C GLN A 103 -8.02 2.64 19.02
N MET A 104 -8.02 1.40 18.51
CA MET A 104 -7.93 1.14 17.09
C MET A 104 -9.29 1.06 16.41
N GLU A 105 -10.41 0.94 17.13
CA GLU A 105 -11.71 0.83 16.49
C GLU A 105 -12.12 2.11 15.76
N ILE A 106 -12.96 1.93 14.73
CA ILE A 106 -13.68 3.01 14.08
C ILE A 106 -15.17 2.91 14.33
N THR A 107 -15.86 4.03 14.10
CA THR A 107 -17.30 4.14 14.08
C THR A 107 -17.81 4.32 12.64
N ALA A 108 -19.12 4.34 12.46
CA ALA A 108 -19.73 4.63 11.16
C ALA A 108 -19.40 6.05 10.65
N ALA A 109 -19.10 7.00 11.55
CA ALA A 109 -18.74 8.37 11.18
C ALA A 109 -17.37 8.47 10.49
N ASP A 110 -16.46 7.55 10.81
CA ASP A 110 -15.13 7.48 10.19
C ASP A 110 -15.16 6.77 8.83
N LEU A 111 -16.24 6.03 8.55
CA LEU A 111 -16.32 5.13 7.42
C LEU A 111 -16.49 5.92 6.11
N SER A 112 -15.53 5.71 5.21
CA SER A 112 -15.57 6.21 3.84
C SER A 112 -14.83 5.26 2.92
N LEU A 113 -15.04 5.38 1.60
CA LEU A 113 -14.24 4.63 0.63
C LEU A 113 -12.74 4.92 0.80
N ASP A 114 -12.37 6.17 1.10
CA ASP A 114 -10.97 6.54 1.34
C ASP A 114 -10.40 5.89 2.59
N PHE A 115 -11.19 5.81 3.67
CA PHE A 115 -10.79 5.09 4.88
C PHE A 115 -10.56 3.60 4.56
N ILE A 116 -11.50 2.95 3.87
CA ILE A 116 -11.40 1.54 3.48
C ILE A 116 -10.15 1.30 2.63
N LEU A 117 -9.88 2.16 1.65
CA LEU A 117 -8.70 2.08 0.82
C LEU A 117 -7.41 2.29 1.61
N ASP A 118 -7.40 3.18 2.61
CA ASP A 118 -6.25 3.36 3.49
C ASP A 118 -6.03 2.15 4.40
N GLU A 119 -7.10 1.51 4.86
CA GLU A 119 -7.02 0.31 5.68
C GLU A 119 -6.50 -0.88 4.88
N ARG A 120 -6.99 -1.07 3.65
CA ARG A 120 -6.43 -2.03 2.70
C ARG A 120 -4.95 -1.76 2.43
N ALA A 121 -4.53 -0.50 2.32
CA ALA A 121 -3.12 -0.16 2.14
C ALA A 121 -2.26 -0.54 3.36
N ARG A 122 -2.74 -0.29 4.58
CA ARG A 122 -2.04 -0.63 5.82
C ARG A 122 -1.92 -2.14 6.01
N GLU A 123 -3.03 -2.86 5.87
CA GLU A 123 -3.10 -4.30 6.10
C GLU A 123 -2.40 -5.09 4.99
N LEU A 124 -2.61 -4.72 3.71
CA LEU A 124 -2.20 -5.48 2.52
C LEU A 124 -0.94 -4.91 1.86
N ALA A 125 -0.17 -4.07 2.57
CA ALA A 125 1.08 -3.50 2.07
C ALA A 125 2.01 -4.61 1.52
N GLY A 126 2.48 -4.45 0.29
CA GLY A 126 3.40 -5.39 -0.37
C GLY A 126 2.75 -6.66 -0.91
N GLU A 127 1.44 -6.84 -0.80
CA GLU A 127 0.72 -8.04 -1.30
C GLU A 127 0.15 -7.85 -2.72
N GLN A 128 0.71 -6.92 -3.50
CA GLN A 128 0.38 -6.71 -4.93
C GLN A 128 -1.08 -6.31 -5.27
N LEU A 129 -1.92 -6.00 -4.27
CA LEU A 129 -3.34 -5.63 -4.49
C LEU A 129 -3.59 -4.14 -4.77
N ARG A 130 -2.67 -3.26 -4.35
CA ARG A 130 -2.91 -1.80 -4.30
C ARG A 130 -3.27 -1.19 -5.65
N TRP A 131 -2.62 -1.60 -6.73
CA TRP A 131 -2.90 -1.07 -8.06
C TRP A 131 -4.33 -1.42 -8.51
N PHE A 132 -4.77 -2.66 -8.28
CA PHE A 132 -6.11 -3.12 -8.62
C PHE A 132 -7.17 -2.39 -7.81
N ASP A 133 -6.97 -2.24 -6.50
CA ASP A 133 -7.88 -1.51 -5.62
C ASP A 133 -8.09 -0.07 -6.06
N LEU A 134 -7.00 0.63 -6.36
CA LEU A 134 -7.06 2.02 -6.79
C LEU A 134 -7.66 2.17 -8.18
N LYS A 135 -7.36 1.24 -9.10
CA LYS A 135 -7.92 1.25 -10.45
C LYS A 135 -9.44 1.05 -10.41
N ARG A 136 -9.92 0.00 -9.74
CA ARG A 136 -11.36 -0.36 -9.72
C ARG A 136 -12.23 0.65 -8.97
N THR A 137 -11.63 1.48 -8.12
CA THR A 137 -12.33 2.54 -7.39
C THR A 137 -12.17 3.93 -8.01
N GLY A 138 -11.47 4.05 -9.15
CA GLY A 138 -11.22 5.33 -9.82
C GLY A 138 -10.26 6.25 -9.04
N ARG A 139 -9.51 5.73 -8.07
CA ARG A 139 -8.63 6.52 -7.19
C ARG A 139 -7.15 6.47 -7.58
N LEU A 140 -6.77 5.71 -8.61
CA LEU A 140 -5.37 5.49 -9.00
C LEU A 140 -4.64 6.80 -9.32
N VAL A 141 -5.14 7.57 -10.28
CA VAL A 141 -4.46 8.78 -10.76
C VAL A 141 -4.37 9.83 -9.67
N ASP A 142 -5.47 10.11 -8.99
CA ASP A 142 -5.55 11.07 -7.88
C ASP A 142 -4.56 10.73 -6.76
N ARG A 143 -4.58 9.48 -6.27
CA ARG A 143 -3.72 9.08 -5.15
C ARG A 143 -2.25 9.01 -5.53
N VAL A 144 -1.91 8.60 -6.76
CA VAL A 144 -0.51 8.62 -7.21
C VAL A 144 -0.02 10.07 -7.30
N ARG A 145 -0.79 10.99 -7.89
CA ARG A 145 -0.43 12.41 -7.95
C ARG A 145 -0.25 13.03 -6.57
N ARG A 146 -1.12 12.67 -5.62
CA ARG A 146 -1.10 13.23 -4.26
C ARG A 146 0.02 12.69 -3.38
N PHE A 147 0.32 11.39 -3.45
CA PHE A 147 1.16 10.71 -2.47
C PHE A 147 2.48 10.18 -3.02
N ASN A 148 2.71 10.21 -4.33
CA ASN A 148 3.97 9.83 -4.94
C ASN A 148 4.58 11.04 -5.67
N PRO A 149 5.55 11.75 -5.09
CA PRO A 149 6.12 12.94 -5.73
C PRO A 149 6.85 12.64 -7.05
N GLU A 150 7.41 11.43 -7.21
CA GLU A 150 8.12 11.05 -8.43
C GLU A 150 7.14 10.70 -9.55
N ALA A 151 6.19 9.80 -9.28
CA ALA A 151 5.18 9.39 -10.25
C ALA A 151 4.05 10.41 -10.40
N GLY A 152 3.90 11.36 -9.49
CA GLY A 152 2.92 12.44 -9.54
C GLY A 152 3.38 13.67 -10.30
N ALA A 153 4.68 13.77 -10.60
CA ALA A 153 5.23 14.84 -11.43
C ALA A 153 4.63 14.84 -12.85
N ALA A 154 4.79 15.95 -13.58
CA ALA A 154 4.19 16.15 -14.90
C ALA A 154 4.52 15.03 -15.92
N ALA A 155 5.70 14.41 -15.82
CA ALA A 155 6.11 13.29 -16.68
C ALA A 155 5.67 11.90 -16.17
N GLY A 156 5.03 11.82 -15.00
CA GLY A 156 4.62 10.58 -14.35
C GLY A 156 3.26 10.05 -14.83
N ILE A 157 2.34 9.82 -13.90
CA ILE A 157 1.07 9.15 -14.17
C ILE A 157 0.13 9.99 -15.05
N LYS A 158 -0.39 9.35 -16.10
CA LYS A 158 -1.39 9.89 -17.02
C LYS A 158 -2.71 9.16 -16.85
N ASP A 159 -3.80 9.77 -17.30
CA ASP A 159 -5.15 9.24 -17.11
C ASP A 159 -5.34 7.89 -17.84
N PHE A 160 -4.62 7.67 -18.94
CA PHE A 160 -4.64 6.40 -19.69
C PHE A 160 -3.83 5.27 -19.03
N HIS A 161 -3.08 5.52 -17.95
CA HIS A 161 -2.33 4.49 -17.20
C HIS A 161 -3.21 3.56 -16.34
N LEU A 162 -4.54 3.58 -16.54
CA LEU A 162 -5.48 2.61 -15.98
C LEU A 162 -5.31 1.22 -16.61
N VAL A 163 -4.72 1.12 -17.80
CA VAL A 163 -4.32 -0.12 -18.45
C VAL A 163 -2.82 -0.10 -18.72
N ARG A 164 -2.21 -1.25 -19.03
CA ARG A 164 -0.79 -1.35 -19.38
C ARG A 164 -0.62 -1.31 -20.90
N PRO A 165 0.52 -0.87 -21.45
CA PRO A 165 0.78 -1.04 -22.87
C PRO A 165 0.83 -2.53 -23.22
N ILE A 166 0.27 -2.87 -24.37
CA ILE A 166 0.52 -4.17 -25.00
C ILE A 166 1.98 -4.17 -25.45
N PRO A 167 2.79 -5.20 -25.13
CA PRO A 167 4.18 -5.24 -25.54
C PRO A 167 4.33 -5.16 -27.06
N GLN A 168 5.20 -4.28 -27.55
CA GLN A 168 5.34 -4.03 -29.00
C GLN A 168 5.64 -5.31 -29.80
N ARG A 169 6.49 -6.19 -29.26
CA ARG A 169 6.79 -7.50 -29.87
C ARG A 169 5.57 -8.39 -30.08
N GLN A 170 4.55 -8.27 -29.22
CA GLN A 170 3.29 -9.02 -29.39
C GLN A 170 2.45 -8.41 -30.51
N LEU A 171 2.38 -7.09 -30.61
CA LEU A 171 1.69 -6.40 -31.70
C LEU A 171 2.34 -6.62 -33.06
N ASP A 172 3.66 -6.77 -33.11
CA ASP A 172 4.39 -7.01 -34.36
C ASP A 172 4.33 -8.49 -34.80
N ALA A 173 3.95 -9.40 -33.90
CA ALA A 173 3.82 -10.83 -34.19
C ALA A 173 2.44 -11.23 -34.73
N ILE A 174 1.43 -10.36 -34.61
CA ILE A 174 0.06 -10.63 -35.08
C ILE A 174 -0.14 -10.08 -36.50
N THR A 175 -0.93 -10.79 -37.30
CA THR A 175 -1.24 -10.41 -38.69
C THR A 175 -2.44 -9.47 -38.81
N ASN A 176 -3.30 -9.40 -37.79
CA ASN A 176 -4.51 -8.59 -37.71
C ASN A 176 -4.38 -7.43 -36.71
N LYS A 177 -3.26 -6.69 -36.79
CA LYS A 177 -2.93 -5.57 -35.87
C LYS A 177 -3.99 -4.46 -35.85
N ASP A 178 -4.72 -4.28 -36.95
CA ASP A 178 -5.80 -3.29 -37.04
C ASP A 178 -7.02 -3.66 -36.18
N GLU A 179 -7.24 -4.95 -35.90
CA GLU A 179 -8.31 -5.43 -35.02
C GLU A 179 -7.91 -5.41 -33.53
N PHE A 180 -6.60 -5.54 -33.26
CA PHE A 180 -6.04 -5.56 -31.91
C PHE A 180 -5.05 -4.41 -31.70
N PRO A 181 -5.54 -3.15 -31.75
CA PRO A 181 -4.67 -1.98 -31.62
C PRO A 181 -4.12 -1.83 -30.20
N GLN A 182 -3.11 -0.98 -30.07
CA GLN A 182 -2.57 -0.57 -28.79
C GLN A 182 -3.65 0.11 -27.92
N ASN A 183 -3.52 -0.02 -26.60
CA ASN A 183 -4.35 0.71 -25.64
C ASN A 183 -4.23 2.22 -25.86
N GLN A 184 -5.37 2.93 -25.82
CA GLN A 184 -5.43 4.37 -26.06
C GLN A 184 -4.41 5.15 -25.21
N GLY A 185 -3.67 6.07 -25.83
CA GLY A 185 -2.68 6.93 -25.17
C GLY A 185 -1.27 6.36 -25.15
N TYR A 186 -1.09 5.05 -25.34
CA TYR A 186 0.21 4.44 -25.55
C TYR A 186 0.66 4.56 -27.02
N ARG A 187 1.97 4.62 -27.23
CA ARG A 187 2.63 4.75 -28.54
C ARG A 187 3.77 3.75 -28.64
#